data_AF-A0A816QWA0-F1
#
_entry.id   AF-A0A816QWA0-F1
#
_cell.length_a   1.000
_cell.length_b   1.000
_cell.length_c   1.000
_cell.angle_alpha   90.00
_cell.angle_beta   90.00
_cell.angle_gamma   90.00
#
_symmetry.space_group_name_H-M   'P 1'
#
loop_
_entity.id
_entity.type
_entity.pdbx_description
1 polymer ?
#
loop_
_entity_poly.entity_id
_entity_poly.type
_entity_poly.pdbx_seq_one_letter_code
_entity_poly.pdbx_strand_id
1 'polypeptide(L)'
;MTTSFKSDLTQNVQSNTCSTSSTEKAEADLIKLQANQAFKDSDYEKAIELYTKAIHTHPDAILYSNRSVAYLRREWYGFALIDAKKALEYDPKYIKAYYRRASAYMALGKFTAALSDYEYVKKVLPYDNDAITKYEECKKVVTRIRFERAIAVGESRQYVVNQIDANSMTIEPEYGGPHLDMNGRVTQQFMSELLPYLETQKLLHKKYVYQIILQILSILKSLPTLVEITVPDKHKFTICGDVHGQFYDLLNIFKLNGLPSEENPYLFNGDFVDRGAFSVECIITLFGFKLLYPKHFFLARGNHESIIMNQMYGFEGEVKAKYTPEMFQLFTEVFNYLPLAHCINKKIFVIHGGLFSKDDITLQDICAIDRVRQPSDEGLMAELLWSDPQTQNGRCESKRGLGIQFGPDITERFLKLNNLEYIVRSHELKQQGYDLGHNRKCITVFSAPNYCDTMGNKGAFITITGDDITPKFTSYAAVPHPTARPMMYANQSSLFASM
;
A
#
# COMPACT_ATOMS: atom_id res chain seq x y z
N MET A 1 10.76 25.61 88.38
CA MET A 1 9.89 24.42 88.42
C MET A 1 9.30 24.27 87.02
N THR A 2 9.87 23.43 86.14
CA THR A 2 9.42 22.04 85.83
C THR A 2 7.92 22.03 85.48
N THR A 3 7.45 21.72 84.26
CA THR A 3 7.61 20.50 83.43
C THR A 3 6.98 20.75 82.02
N SER A 4 7.64 20.40 80.92
CA SER A 4 7.33 19.28 79.99
C SER A 4 5.86 19.03 79.64
N PHE A 5 5.48 19.15 78.35
CA PHE A 5 4.97 18.05 77.53
C PHE A 5 5.00 18.44 76.03
N LYS A 6 5.84 17.72 75.26
CA LYS A 6 5.81 17.59 73.79
C LYS A 6 5.30 16.19 73.48
N SER A 7 4.28 16.08 72.63
CA SER A 7 3.87 14.94 71.78
C SER A 7 2.47 15.30 71.23
N ASP A 8 2.03 14.99 70.01
CA ASP A 8 2.45 13.99 69.05
C ASP A 8 1.81 14.24 67.67
N LEU A 9 2.51 13.75 66.64
CA LEU A 9 1.98 13.12 65.41
C LEU A 9 1.30 13.97 64.31
N THR A 10 2.17 14.64 63.55
CA THR A 10 2.10 14.60 62.08
C THR A 10 2.38 13.17 61.57
N GLN A 11 1.36 12.44 61.12
CA GLN A 11 1.52 11.24 60.26
C GLN A 11 0.18 10.85 59.63
N ASN A 12 -0.01 11.15 58.33
CA ASN A 12 -0.68 10.30 57.32
C ASN A 12 -1.03 11.12 56.06
N VAL A 13 -0.05 11.30 55.17
CA VAL A 13 -0.31 11.69 53.76
C VAL A 13 0.50 10.82 52.77
N GLN A 14 1.27 9.82 53.23
CA GLN A 14 2.11 8.98 52.37
C GLN A 14 1.57 7.56 52.10
N SER A 15 0.39 7.18 52.61
CA SER A 15 -0.13 5.80 52.50
C SER A 15 -1.20 5.57 51.41
N ASN A 16 -1.74 6.61 50.76
CA ASN A 16 -2.85 6.47 49.81
C ASN A 16 -2.45 6.39 48.32
N THR A 17 -1.21 6.67 47.94
CA THR A 17 -0.77 6.58 46.53
C THR A 17 -0.23 5.20 46.13
N CYS A 18 0.21 4.41 47.10
CA CYS A 18 0.76 3.06 46.86
C CYS A 18 -0.35 2.00 46.73
N SER A 19 -1.47 2.17 47.45
CA SER A 19 -2.64 1.28 47.39
C SER A 19 -3.45 1.45 46.10
N THR A 20 -3.54 2.67 45.55
CA THR A 20 -4.23 2.94 44.27
C THR A 20 -3.45 2.38 43.08
N SER A 21 -2.14 2.63 43.01
CA SER A 21 -1.29 2.12 41.92
C SER A 21 -1.24 0.59 41.86
N SER A 22 -1.23 -0.09 43.02
CA SER A 22 -1.28 -1.57 43.06
C SER A 22 -2.63 -2.14 42.61
N THR A 23 -3.74 -1.45 42.90
CA THR A 23 -5.09 -1.83 42.46
C THR A 23 -5.26 -1.58 40.96
N GLU A 24 -4.81 -0.43 40.46
CA GLU A 24 -4.80 -0.08 39.03
C GLU A 24 -3.95 -1.06 38.22
N LYS A 25 -2.79 -1.48 38.76
CA LYS A 25 -1.95 -2.49 38.13
C LYS A 25 -2.66 -3.84 38.00
N ALA A 26 -3.32 -4.29 39.06
CA ALA A 26 -4.08 -5.55 39.03
C ALA A 26 -5.24 -5.50 38.03
N GLU A 27 -5.91 -4.35 37.92
CA GLU A 27 -6.94 -4.12 36.90
C GLU A 27 -6.38 -4.16 35.48
N ALA A 28 -5.29 -3.44 35.22
CA ALA A 28 -4.61 -3.44 33.93
C ALA A 28 -4.13 -4.85 33.53
N ASP A 29 -3.62 -5.63 34.50
CA ASP A 29 -3.21 -7.02 34.29
C ASP A 29 -4.41 -7.93 33.91
N LEU A 30 -5.59 -7.72 34.49
CA LEU A 30 -6.79 -8.44 34.12
C LEU A 30 -7.24 -8.10 32.69
N ILE A 31 -7.24 -6.81 32.33
CA ILE A 31 -7.58 -6.35 30.97
C ILE A 31 -6.56 -6.90 29.97
N LYS A 32 -5.27 -6.93 30.32
CA LYS A 32 -4.22 -7.54 29.50
C LYS A 32 -4.47 -9.02 29.23
N LEU A 33 -4.95 -9.79 30.21
CA LEU A 33 -5.29 -11.21 30.00
C LEU A 33 -6.43 -11.37 28.98
N GLN A 34 -7.44 -10.50 29.06
CA GLN A 34 -8.53 -10.49 28.07
C GLN A 34 -8.02 -10.10 26.68
N ALA A 35 -7.13 -9.10 26.59
CA ALA A 35 -6.50 -8.68 25.34
C ALA A 35 -5.64 -9.80 24.72
N ASN A 36 -4.86 -10.52 25.55
CA ASN A 36 -4.08 -11.67 25.12
C ASN A 36 -4.97 -12.80 24.59
N GLN A 37 -6.15 -13.01 25.19
CA GLN A 37 -7.09 -14.01 24.73
C GLN A 37 -7.70 -13.62 23.38
N ALA A 38 -8.19 -12.37 23.23
CA ALA A 38 -8.68 -11.85 21.96
C ALA A 38 -7.61 -11.96 20.85
N PHE A 39 -6.35 -11.66 21.16
CA PHE A 39 -5.23 -11.82 20.23
C PHE A 39 -5.04 -13.29 19.81
N LYS A 40 -5.13 -14.25 20.73
CA LYS A 40 -5.05 -15.70 20.40
C LYS A 40 -6.21 -16.15 19.54
N ASP A 41 -7.39 -15.57 19.75
CA ASP A 41 -8.59 -15.82 18.96
C ASP A 41 -8.54 -15.11 17.59
N SER A 42 -7.41 -14.45 17.25
CA SER A 42 -7.22 -13.65 16.03
C SER A 42 -8.14 -12.43 15.91
N ASP A 43 -8.82 -12.05 17.00
CA ASP A 43 -9.60 -10.82 17.12
C ASP A 43 -8.67 -9.66 17.51
N TYR A 44 -7.87 -9.23 16.53
CA TYR A 44 -6.86 -8.20 16.74
C TYR A 44 -7.46 -6.81 17.02
N GLU A 45 -8.66 -6.51 16.51
CA GLU A 45 -9.35 -5.23 16.77
C GLU A 45 -9.70 -5.12 18.25
N LYS A 46 -10.38 -6.13 18.79
CA LYS A 46 -10.69 -6.20 20.21
C LYS A 46 -9.43 -6.27 21.07
N ALA A 47 -8.40 -6.98 20.64
CA ALA A 47 -7.12 -7.01 21.34
C ALA A 47 -6.51 -5.61 21.45
N ILE A 48 -6.49 -4.84 20.36
CA ILE A 48 -5.99 -3.45 20.34
C ILE A 48 -6.79 -2.55 21.28
N GLU A 49 -8.13 -2.65 21.26
CA GLU A 49 -9.00 -1.89 22.16
C GLU A 49 -8.71 -2.20 23.64
N LEU A 50 -8.62 -3.49 23.98
CA LEU A 50 -8.35 -3.94 25.34
C LEU A 50 -6.94 -3.55 25.80
N TYR A 51 -5.91 -3.72 24.97
CA TYR A 51 -4.56 -3.23 25.31
C TYR A 51 -4.56 -1.71 25.50
N THR A 52 -5.30 -0.97 24.67
CA THR A 52 -5.42 0.49 24.82
C THR A 52 -6.07 0.86 26.15
N LYS A 53 -7.13 0.15 26.54
CA LYS A 53 -7.75 0.32 27.86
C LYS A 53 -6.76 0.00 28.99
N ALA A 54 -6.04 -1.12 28.91
CA ALA A 54 -5.03 -1.48 29.90
C ALA A 54 -3.91 -0.44 30.03
N ILE A 55 -3.45 0.13 28.91
CA ILE A 55 -2.43 1.19 28.87
C ILE A 55 -2.93 2.47 29.54
N HIS A 56 -4.20 2.83 29.32
CA HIS A 56 -4.81 3.98 30.01
C HIS A 56 -4.96 3.74 31.51
N THR A 57 -5.22 2.50 31.95
CA THR A 57 -5.33 2.15 33.36
C THR A 57 -3.97 2.14 34.07
N HIS A 58 -2.99 1.42 33.53
CA HIS A 58 -1.61 1.44 34.02
C HIS A 58 -0.65 1.13 32.87
N PRO A 59 0.08 2.12 32.33
CA PRO A 59 1.00 1.90 31.22
C PRO A 59 2.23 1.10 31.68
N ASP A 60 2.65 0.13 30.85
CA ASP A 60 3.91 -0.61 31.03
C ASP A 60 4.51 -1.02 29.68
N ALA A 61 5.77 -1.47 29.69
CA ALA A 61 6.47 -1.88 28.46
C ALA A 61 5.82 -3.10 27.76
N ILE A 62 5.22 -4.01 28.53
CA ILE A 62 4.65 -5.26 28.02
C ILE A 62 3.39 -4.96 27.21
N LEU A 63 2.52 -4.07 27.71
CA LEU A 63 1.29 -3.65 27.07
C LEU A 63 1.56 -2.98 25.74
N TYR A 64 2.49 -2.02 25.70
CA TYR A 64 2.90 -1.39 24.44
C TYR A 64 3.46 -2.42 23.46
N SER A 65 4.34 -3.33 23.90
CA SER A 65 4.88 -4.34 23.01
C SER A 65 3.84 -5.37 22.54
N ASN A 66 2.83 -5.67 23.34
CA ASN A 66 1.74 -6.58 22.96
C ASN A 66 0.77 -5.91 21.98
N ARG A 67 0.46 -4.63 22.19
CA ARG A 67 -0.34 -3.86 21.23
C ARG A 67 0.41 -3.63 19.93
N SER A 68 1.73 -3.42 19.99
CA SER A 68 2.61 -3.36 18.81
C SER A 68 2.52 -4.63 17.94
N VAL A 69 2.50 -5.83 18.52
CA VAL A 69 2.31 -7.05 17.71
C VAL A 69 0.91 -7.19 17.16
N ALA A 70 -0.13 -6.71 17.87
CA ALA A 70 -1.49 -6.64 17.31
C ALA A 70 -1.55 -5.68 16.11
N TYR A 71 -0.84 -4.57 16.17
CA TYR A 71 -0.68 -3.67 15.01
C TYR A 71 0.08 -4.31 13.85
N LEU A 72 1.15 -5.09 14.10
CA LEU A 72 1.85 -5.83 13.04
C LEU A 72 0.92 -6.81 12.31
N ARG A 73 0.09 -7.57 13.06
CA ARG A 73 -0.91 -8.50 12.50
C ARG A 73 -1.99 -7.82 11.66
N ARG A 74 -2.22 -6.53 11.91
CA ARG A 74 -3.13 -5.67 11.16
C ARG A 74 -2.44 -4.84 10.09
N GLU A 75 -1.14 -5.04 9.90
CA GLU A 75 -0.29 -4.28 8.99
C GLU A 75 -0.26 -2.76 9.28
N TRP A 76 -0.55 -2.36 10.52
CA TRP A 76 -0.43 -0.97 10.99
C TRP A 76 1.00 -0.72 11.50
N TYR A 77 1.95 -0.83 10.58
CA TYR A 77 3.38 -0.84 10.89
C TYR A 77 3.88 0.45 11.55
N GLY A 78 3.25 1.60 11.27
CA GLY A 78 3.54 2.87 11.94
C GLY A 78 3.20 2.84 13.41
N PHE A 79 1.97 2.43 13.75
CA PHE A 79 1.57 2.28 15.15
C PHE A 79 2.36 1.19 15.86
N ALA A 80 2.67 0.08 15.18
CA ALA A 80 3.56 -0.95 15.71
C ALA A 80 4.94 -0.38 16.08
N LEU A 81 5.51 0.45 15.20
CA LEU A 81 6.80 1.11 15.43
C LEU A 81 6.75 2.08 16.61
N ILE A 82 5.70 2.91 16.70
CA ILE A 82 5.51 3.88 17.79
C ILE A 82 5.40 3.15 19.13
N ASP A 83 4.55 2.13 19.22
CA ASP A 83 4.38 1.35 20.45
C ASP A 83 5.65 0.57 20.83
N ALA A 84 6.37 0.01 19.85
CA ALA A 84 7.62 -0.67 20.14
C ALA A 84 8.71 0.29 20.66
N LYS A 85 8.76 1.53 20.15
CA LYS A 85 9.62 2.59 20.70
C LYS A 85 9.17 2.95 22.12
N LYS A 86 7.88 3.14 22.35
CA LYS A 86 7.32 3.46 23.66
C LYS A 86 7.64 2.36 24.68
N ALA A 87 7.51 1.10 24.31
CA ALA A 87 7.89 -0.02 25.17
C ALA A 87 9.36 0.06 25.62
N LEU A 88 10.28 0.48 24.73
CA LEU A 88 11.69 0.66 25.05
C LEU A 88 12.00 1.93 25.86
N GLU A 89 11.13 2.95 25.82
CA GLU A 89 11.20 4.08 26.74
C GLU A 89 10.87 3.64 28.18
N TYR A 90 9.93 2.71 28.35
CA TYR A 90 9.57 2.16 29.66
C TYR A 90 10.58 1.11 30.16
N ASP A 91 11.03 0.21 29.29
CA ASP A 91 12.06 -0.78 29.61
C ASP A 91 13.06 -0.94 28.44
N PRO A 92 14.22 -0.26 28.50
CA PRO A 92 15.25 -0.33 27.46
C PRO A 92 15.86 -1.71 27.25
N LYS A 93 15.65 -2.66 28.18
CA LYS A 93 16.16 -4.04 28.12
C LYS A 93 15.10 -5.03 27.63
N TYR A 94 13.89 -4.57 27.30
CA TYR A 94 12.80 -5.43 26.89
C TYR A 94 12.99 -6.00 25.47
N ILE A 95 13.58 -7.19 25.40
CA ILE A 95 14.00 -7.85 24.15
C ILE A 95 12.84 -7.98 23.13
N LYS A 96 11.61 -8.27 23.60
CA LYS A 96 10.45 -8.40 22.70
C LYS A 96 10.15 -7.10 21.97
N ALA A 97 10.35 -5.94 22.58
CA ALA A 97 10.13 -4.66 21.90
C ALA A 97 11.16 -4.40 20.79
N TYR A 98 12.42 -4.82 20.93
CA TYR A 98 13.38 -4.80 19.82
C TYR A 98 12.92 -5.69 18.66
N TYR A 99 12.42 -6.89 18.94
CA TYR A 99 11.84 -7.74 17.90
C TYR A 99 10.65 -7.06 17.20
N ARG A 100 9.72 -6.46 17.96
CA ARG A 100 8.57 -5.76 17.36
C ARG A 100 8.99 -4.57 16.52
N ARG A 101 9.94 -3.79 17.01
CA ARG A 101 10.48 -2.62 16.32
C ARG A 101 11.21 -3.00 15.04
N ALA A 102 12.03 -4.05 15.08
CA ALA A 102 12.72 -4.60 13.93
C ALA A 102 11.73 -5.10 12.86
N SER A 103 10.70 -5.85 13.27
CA SER A 103 9.62 -6.28 12.37
C SER A 103 8.88 -5.10 11.73
N ALA A 104 8.53 -4.08 12.50
CA ALA A 104 7.91 -2.87 11.96
C ALA A 104 8.85 -2.16 10.96
N TYR A 105 10.14 -2.04 11.27
CA TYR A 105 11.12 -1.50 10.33
C TYR A 105 11.28 -2.34 9.06
N MET A 106 11.26 -3.67 9.15
CA MET A 106 11.29 -4.55 7.99
C MET A 106 10.09 -4.30 7.08
N ALA A 107 8.88 -4.27 7.63
CA ALA A 107 7.65 -3.98 6.89
C ALA A 107 7.67 -2.60 6.22
N LEU A 108 8.29 -1.61 6.88
CA LEU A 108 8.46 -0.25 6.38
C LEU A 108 9.62 -0.09 5.39
N GLY A 109 10.34 -1.16 5.04
CA GLY A 109 11.53 -1.08 4.17
C GLY A 109 12.76 -0.42 4.82
N LYS A 110 12.72 -0.16 6.13
CA LYS A 110 13.79 0.47 6.93
C LYS A 110 14.82 -0.58 7.38
N PHE A 111 15.36 -1.32 6.42
CA PHE A 111 16.17 -2.52 6.66
C PHE A 111 17.44 -2.29 7.49
N THR A 112 18.07 -1.11 7.37
CA THR A 112 19.27 -0.79 8.18
C THR A 112 18.91 -0.57 9.66
N ALA A 113 17.77 0.06 9.94
CA ALA A 113 17.28 0.22 11.31
C ALA A 113 16.84 -1.13 11.89
N ALA A 114 16.16 -1.97 11.10
CA ALA A 114 15.82 -3.34 11.49
C ALA A 114 17.06 -4.18 11.82
N LEU A 115 18.11 -4.09 11.00
CA LEU A 115 19.35 -4.82 11.21
C LEU A 115 20.01 -4.45 12.55
N SER A 116 20.01 -3.17 12.91
CA SER A 116 20.56 -2.71 14.19
C SER A 116 19.79 -3.30 15.39
N ASP A 117 18.46 -3.40 15.31
CA ASP A 117 17.65 -4.01 16.36
C ASP A 117 17.87 -5.53 16.43
N TYR A 118 17.94 -6.24 15.29
CA TYR A 118 18.25 -7.67 15.28
C TYR A 118 19.66 -7.98 15.76
N GLU A 119 20.64 -7.12 15.47
CA GLU A 119 22.00 -7.25 15.98
C GLU A 119 22.03 -7.15 17.51
N TYR A 120 21.29 -6.20 18.08
CA TYR A 120 21.13 -6.09 19.53
C TYR A 120 20.51 -7.37 20.11
N VAL A 121 19.42 -7.87 19.53
CA VAL A 121 18.75 -9.09 20.00
C VAL A 121 19.67 -10.30 19.92
N LYS A 122 20.38 -10.51 18.80
CA LYS A 122 21.37 -11.59 18.64
C LYS A 122 22.50 -11.47 19.66
N LYS A 123 22.94 -10.25 19.98
CA LYS A 123 23.97 -10.02 21.01
C LYS A 123 23.50 -10.42 22.41
N VAL A 124 22.24 -10.15 22.74
CA VAL A 124 21.66 -10.50 24.07
C VAL A 124 21.27 -11.98 24.14
N LEU A 125 20.84 -12.59 23.03
CA LEU A 125 20.42 -13.98 22.91
C LEU A 125 21.28 -14.75 21.89
N PRO A 126 22.57 -15.02 22.18
CA PRO A 126 23.54 -15.53 21.20
C PRO A 126 23.29 -16.96 20.72
N TYR A 127 22.45 -17.73 21.42
CA TYR A 127 22.12 -19.12 21.08
C TYR A 127 20.65 -19.30 20.66
N ASP A 128 19.87 -18.22 20.55
CA ASP A 128 18.49 -18.27 20.12
C ASP A 128 18.42 -18.40 18.59
N ASN A 129 17.88 -19.52 18.11
CA ASN A 129 17.82 -19.82 16.66
C ASN A 129 16.98 -18.79 15.88
N ASP A 130 15.92 -18.24 16.49
CA ASP A 130 15.08 -17.22 15.86
C ASP A 130 15.88 -15.90 15.71
N ALA A 131 16.61 -15.48 16.77
CA ALA A 131 17.47 -14.29 16.74
C ALA A 131 18.54 -14.38 15.66
N ILE A 132 19.23 -15.53 15.59
CA ILE A 132 20.29 -15.77 14.61
C ILE A 132 19.72 -15.73 13.19
N THR A 133 18.63 -16.47 12.94
CA THR A 133 17.99 -16.55 11.63
C THR A 133 17.55 -15.16 11.15
N LYS A 134 16.82 -14.41 11.98
CA LYS A 134 16.31 -13.07 11.62
C LYS A 134 17.43 -12.07 11.35
N TYR A 135 18.50 -12.09 12.15
CA TYR A 135 19.67 -11.26 11.90
C TYR A 135 20.34 -11.59 10.56
N GLU A 136 20.62 -12.87 10.28
CA GLU A 136 21.28 -13.27 9.03
C GLU A 136 20.41 -12.99 7.80
N GLU A 137 19.09 -13.21 7.89
CA GLU A 137 18.15 -12.85 6.83
C GLU A 137 18.12 -11.33 6.58
N CYS A 138 18.01 -10.51 7.64
CA CYS A 138 18.01 -9.06 7.51
C CYS A 138 19.34 -8.55 6.94
N LYS A 139 20.46 -9.13 7.40
CA LYS A 139 21.80 -8.82 6.90
C LYS A 139 21.94 -9.13 5.41
N LYS A 140 21.40 -10.25 4.92
CA LYS A 140 21.37 -10.59 3.49
C LYS A 140 20.62 -9.53 2.70
N VAL A 141 19.43 -9.11 3.17
CA VAL A 141 18.64 -8.05 2.53
C VAL A 141 19.41 -6.73 2.47
N VAL A 142 19.96 -6.26 3.60
CA VAL A 142 20.74 -5.01 3.65
C VAL A 142 21.97 -5.08 2.74
N THR A 143 22.67 -6.22 2.72
CA THR A 143 23.84 -6.42 1.86
C THR A 143 23.46 -6.36 0.38
N ARG A 144 22.38 -7.04 -0.01
CA ARG A 144 21.83 -7.00 -1.36
C ARG A 144 21.49 -5.57 -1.79
N ILE A 145 20.76 -4.83 -0.95
CA ILE A 145 20.38 -3.44 -1.24
C ILE A 145 21.60 -2.52 -1.35
N ARG A 146 22.61 -2.70 -0.48
CA ARG A 146 23.86 -1.93 -0.57
C ARG A 146 24.61 -2.23 -1.87
N PHE A 147 24.64 -3.49 -2.28
CA PHE A 147 25.25 -3.92 -3.54
C PHE A 147 24.52 -3.32 -4.75
N GLU A 148 23.19 -3.43 -4.80
CA GLU A 148 22.35 -2.83 -5.85
C GLU A 148 22.54 -1.31 -5.93
N ARG A 149 22.58 -0.62 -4.78
CA ARG A 149 22.85 0.82 -4.72
C ARG A 149 24.26 1.18 -5.21
N ALA A 150 25.27 0.38 -4.89
CA ALA A 150 26.64 0.63 -5.34
C ALA A 150 26.77 0.51 -6.86
N ILE A 151 26.11 -0.48 -7.48
CA ILE A 151 26.03 -0.61 -8.94
C ILE A 151 25.33 0.62 -9.54
N ALA A 152 24.21 1.05 -8.96
CA ALA A 152 23.45 2.20 -9.44
C ALA A 152 24.20 3.56 -9.39
N VAL A 153 25.27 3.67 -8.60
CA VAL A 153 26.11 4.88 -8.49
C VAL A 153 27.34 4.80 -9.39
N GLY A 154 27.86 3.60 -9.66
CA GLY A 154 29.10 3.39 -10.44
C GLY A 154 28.92 3.42 -11.96
N GLU A 155 27.74 3.07 -12.46
CA GLU A 155 27.38 3.19 -13.87
C GLU A 155 26.60 4.50 -14.08
N SER A 156 26.98 5.32 -15.06
CA SER A 156 26.11 6.38 -15.56
C SER A 156 24.77 5.73 -15.91
N ARG A 157 23.69 5.92 -15.12
CA ARG A 157 22.38 5.25 -15.24
C ARG A 157 22.05 4.92 -16.72
N GLN A 158 22.47 3.75 -17.18
CA GLN A 158 22.07 3.27 -18.49
C GLN A 158 20.74 2.60 -18.23
N TYR A 159 19.67 3.34 -18.47
CA TYR A 159 18.32 2.83 -18.36
C TYR A 159 18.21 1.51 -19.14
N VAL A 160 17.61 0.48 -18.54
CA VAL A 160 17.47 -0.86 -19.14
C VAL A 160 16.77 -0.76 -20.49
N VAL A 161 15.86 0.21 -20.62
CA VAL A 161 15.20 0.59 -21.89
C VAL A 161 16.17 0.77 -23.06
N ASN A 162 17.39 1.27 -22.82
CA ASN A 162 18.37 1.57 -23.87
C ASN A 162 19.16 0.33 -24.33
N GLN A 163 19.05 -0.78 -23.59
CA GLN A 163 19.75 -2.04 -23.89
C GLN A 163 18.81 -3.07 -24.53
N ILE A 164 17.49 -2.83 -24.52
CA ILE A 164 16.50 -3.75 -25.06
C ILE A 164 16.18 -3.39 -26.51
N ASP A 165 16.55 -4.28 -27.43
CA ASP A 165 16.00 -4.28 -28.79
C ASP A 165 14.93 -5.37 -28.92
N ALA A 166 13.68 -5.00 -28.65
CA ALA A 166 12.57 -5.93 -28.74
C ALA A 166 12.28 -6.38 -30.20
N ASN A 167 12.70 -5.61 -31.20
CA ASN A 167 12.39 -5.91 -32.60
C ASN A 167 13.24 -7.05 -33.14
N SER A 168 14.49 -7.19 -32.69
CA SER A 168 15.39 -8.30 -33.06
C SER A 168 15.06 -9.61 -32.35
N MET A 169 14.19 -9.62 -31.34
CA MET A 169 13.76 -10.86 -30.70
C MET A 169 13.01 -11.76 -31.67
N THR A 170 13.41 -13.03 -31.75
CA THR A 170 12.70 -14.07 -32.50
C THR A 170 11.51 -14.59 -31.69
N ILE A 171 10.51 -15.11 -32.40
CA ILE A 171 9.37 -15.82 -31.81
C ILE A 171 9.50 -17.27 -32.26
N GLU A 172 9.38 -18.20 -31.32
CA GLU A 172 9.44 -19.61 -31.61
C GLU A 172 8.23 -20.04 -32.47
N PRO A 173 8.41 -20.89 -33.51
CA PRO A 173 7.31 -21.31 -34.40
C PRO A 173 6.13 -21.97 -33.67
N GLU A 174 6.36 -22.52 -32.49
CA GLU A 174 5.36 -23.17 -31.64
C GLU A 174 4.49 -22.17 -30.88
N TYR A 175 4.82 -20.87 -30.89
CA TYR A 175 4.05 -19.84 -30.20
C TYR A 175 2.71 -19.58 -30.90
N GLY A 176 1.65 -20.24 -30.42
CA GLY A 176 0.27 -20.05 -30.89
C GLY A 176 -0.53 -18.99 -30.13
N GLY A 177 0.12 -18.00 -29.50
CA GLY A 177 -0.56 -16.94 -28.74
C GLY A 177 -0.86 -15.67 -29.54
N PRO A 178 -1.40 -14.63 -28.89
CA PRO A 178 -1.72 -13.35 -29.53
C PRO A 178 -0.48 -12.66 -30.11
N HIS A 179 -0.64 -12.01 -31.26
CA HIS A 179 0.42 -11.27 -31.95
C HIS A 179 0.06 -9.78 -32.06
N LEU A 180 1.00 -8.89 -31.76
CA LEU A 180 0.84 -7.46 -32.12
C LEU A 180 0.75 -7.31 -33.64
N ASP A 181 0.22 -6.18 -34.13
CA ASP A 181 0.13 -5.93 -35.57
C ASP A 181 1.53 -5.85 -36.24
N MET A 182 1.56 -5.77 -37.57
CA MET A 182 2.82 -5.68 -38.33
C MET A 182 3.73 -4.50 -37.95
N ASN A 183 3.19 -3.49 -37.27
CA ASN A 183 3.91 -2.32 -36.78
C ASN A 183 4.18 -2.40 -35.26
N GLY A 184 3.92 -3.55 -34.62
CA GLY A 184 4.07 -3.75 -33.19
C GLY A 184 3.01 -3.04 -32.34
N ARG A 185 1.87 -2.64 -32.90
CA ARG A 185 0.82 -1.90 -32.18
C ARG A 185 -0.21 -2.85 -31.57
N VAL A 186 -0.72 -2.45 -30.42
CA VAL A 186 -1.89 -3.08 -29.80
C VAL A 186 -3.14 -2.71 -30.58
N THR A 187 -3.96 -3.70 -30.92
CA THR A 187 -5.22 -3.54 -31.64
C THR A 187 -6.38 -4.13 -30.83
N GLN A 188 -7.62 -3.81 -31.22
CA GLN A 188 -8.80 -4.41 -30.61
C GLN A 188 -8.81 -5.94 -30.81
N GLN A 189 -8.37 -6.43 -31.98
CA GLN A 189 -8.22 -7.85 -32.24
C GLN A 189 -7.21 -8.49 -31.28
N PHE A 190 -6.02 -7.89 -31.13
CA PHE A 190 -5.02 -8.38 -30.18
C PHE A 190 -5.58 -8.46 -28.76
N MET A 191 -6.28 -7.42 -28.29
CA MET A 191 -6.90 -7.45 -26.95
C MET A 191 -7.98 -8.53 -26.83
N SER A 192 -8.78 -8.75 -27.87
CA SER A 192 -9.81 -9.81 -27.88
C SER A 192 -9.23 -11.22 -27.85
N GLU A 193 -8.01 -11.42 -28.36
CA GLU A 193 -7.27 -12.68 -28.28
C GLU A 193 -6.49 -12.80 -26.96
N LEU A 194 -5.94 -11.69 -26.45
CA LEU A 194 -5.12 -11.64 -25.25
C LEU A 194 -5.90 -12.02 -23.99
N LEU A 195 -7.07 -11.43 -23.76
CA LEU A 195 -7.84 -11.66 -22.54
C LEU A 195 -8.15 -13.15 -22.31
N PRO A 196 -8.78 -13.89 -23.25
CA PRO A 196 -9.03 -15.32 -23.06
C PRO A 196 -7.74 -16.14 -23.00
N TYR A 197 -6.68 -15.71 -23.70
CA TYR A 197 -5.39 -16.40 -23.64
C TYR A 197 -4.78 -16.34 -22.23
N LEU A 198 -4.76 -15.16 -21.60
CA LEU A 198 -4.32 -14.98 -20.21
C LEU A 198 -5.26 -15.68 -19.21
N GLU A 199 -6.57 -15.67 -19.47
CA GLU A 199 -7.57 -16.34 -18.61
C GLU A 199 -7.30 -17.86 -18.51
N THR A 200 -6.76 -18.45 -19.58
CA THR A 200 -6.30 -19.86 -19.60
C THR A 200 -4.89 -20.09 -19.01
N GLN A 201 -4.36 -19.11 -18.26
CA GLN A 201 -3.04 -19.14 -17.59
C GLN A 201 -1.84 -19.28 -18.57
N LYS A 202 -2.01 -18.84 -19.82
CA LYS A 202 -0.92 -18.80 -20.79
C LYS A 202 -0.22 -17.45 -20.76
N LEU A 203 1.08 -17.44 -21.05
CA LEU A 203 1.92 -16.25 -20.98
C LEU A 203 2.07 -15.59 -22.35
N LEU A 204 1.85 -14.28 -22.42
CA LEU A 204 2.17 -13.49 -23.62
C LEU A 204 3.67 -13.61 -23.92
N HIS A 205 4.04 -13.79 -25.18
CA HIS A 205 5.46 -13.96 -25.54
C HIS A 205 6.27 -12.71 -25.10
N LYS A 206 7.46 -12.94 -24.52
CA LYS A 206 8.34 -11.90 -23.95
C LYS A 206 8.59 -10.72 -24.89
N LYS A 207 8.71 -10.97 -26.21
CA LYS A 207 8.87 -9.93 -27.23
C LYS A 207 7.75 -8.90 -27.16
N TYR A 208 6.50 -9.36 -27.11
CA TYR A 208 5.33 -8.49 -27.08
C TYR A 208 5.20 -7.76 -25.75
N VAL A 209 5.58 -8.41 -24.64
CA VAL A 209 5.64 -7.76 -23.33
C VAL A 209 6.63 -6.59 -23.36
N TYR A 210 7.85 -6.80 -23.87
CA TYR A 210 8.82 -5.72 -24.06
C TYR A 210 8.28 -4.61 -24.95
N GLN A 211 7.71 -4.95 -26.12
CA GLN A 211 7.13 -3.95 -27.04
C GLN A 211 6.00 -3.14 -26.39
N ILE A 212 5.13 -3.77 -25.60
CA ILE A 212 4.05 -3.09 -24.86
C ILE A 212 4.66 -2.11 -23.83
N ILE A 213 5.61 -2.57 -23.01
CA ILE A 213 6.20 -1.74 -21.94
C ILE A 213 6.96 -0.55 -22.54
N LEU A 214 7.71 -0.74 -23.63
CA LEU A 214 8.44 0.33 -24.32
C LEU A 214 7.49 1.39 -24.90
N GLN A 215 6.36 0.98 -25.49
CA GLN A 215 5.36 1.91 -26.00
C GLN A 215 4.64 2.66 -24.87
N ILE A 216 4.33 1.97 -23.77
CA ILE A 216 3.74 2.60 -22.58
C ILE A 216 4.68 3.66 -22.01
N LEU A 217 5.97 3.35 -21.90
CA LEU A 217 6.97 4.31 -21.43
C LEU A 217 6.96 5.60 -22.28
N SER A 218 6.83 5.47 -23.60
CA SER A 218 6.71 6.63 -24.50
C SER A 218 5.49 7.49 -24.18
N ILE A 219 4.32 6.86 -23.98
CA ILE A 219 3.08 7.57 -23.60
C ILE A 219 3.26 8.25 -22.24
N LEU A 220 3.69 7.52 -21.21
CA LEU A 220 3.77 8.04 -19.84
C LEU A 220 4.80 9.17 -19.69
N LYS A 221 5.90 9.16 -20.48
CA LYS A 221 6.86 10.27 -20.57
C LYS A 221 6.22 11.59 -21.02
N SER A 222 5.21 11.51 -21.88
CA SER A 222 4.52 12.70 -22.39
C SER A 222 3.46 13.26 -21.43
N LEU A 223 3.08 12.51 -20.39
CA LEU A 223 2.02 12.91 -19.48
C LEU A 223 2.52 13.82 -18.34
N PRO A 224 1.72 14.78 -17.88
CA PRO A 224 2.00 15.54 -16.67
C PRO A 224 1.84 14.66 -15.41
N THR A 225 2.32 15.17 -14.27
CA THR A 225 2.17 14.48 -12.98
C THR A 225 0.71 14.46 -12.50
N LEU A 226 -0.04 15.54 -12.76
CA LEU A 226 -1.48 15.64 -12.60
C LEU A 226 -2.13 15.67 -13.98
N VAL A 227 -2.93 14.66 -14.33
CA VAL A 227 -3.61 14.59 -15.62
C VAL A 227 -5.02 15.18 -15.51
N GLU A 228 -5.31 16.19 -16.31
CA GLU A 228 -6.67 16.72 -16.45
C GLU A 228 -7.49 15.85 -17.41
N ILE A 229 -8.69 15.46 -16.98
CA ILE A 229 -9.63 14.66 -17.76
C ILE A 229 -10.90 15.49 -17.97
N THR A 230 -11.32 15.63 -19.22
CA THR A 230 -12.63 16.21 -19.56
C THR A 230 -13.57 15.09 -19.99
N VAL A 231 -14.68 14.93 -19.26
CA VAL A 231 -15.78 14.02 -19.58
C VAL A 231 -16.92 14.86 -20.16
N PRO A 232 -17.27 14.68 -21.44
CA PRO A 232 -18.36 15.43 -22.05
C PRO A 232 -19.71 15.12 -21.41
N ASP A 233 -20.65 16.05 -21.52
CA ASP A 233 -22.04 15.88 -21.04
C ASP A 233 -22.63 14.55 -21.54
N LYS A 234 -23.38 13.88 -20.68
CA LYS A 234 -24.03 12.58 -20.93
C LYS A 234 -23.10 11.39 -21.19
N HIS A 235 -21.79 11.60 -21.30
CA HIS A 235 -20.83 10.51 -21.48
C HIS A 235 -20.45 9.94 -20.12
N LYS A 236 -20.40 8.60 -20.03
CA LYS A 236 -20.05 7.87 -18.81
C LYS A 236 -18.54 7.92 -18.58
N PHE A 237 -18.13 7.99 -17.32
CA PHE A 237 -16.74 7.76 -16.92
C PHE A 237 -16.68 6.82 -15.72
N THR A 238 -15.75 5.85 -15.72
CA THR A 238 -15.60 4.86 -14.66
C THR A 238 -14.31 5.03 -13.89
N ILE A 239 -14.36 4.98 -12.56
CA ILE A 239 -13.20 5.02 -11.67
C ILE A 239 -13.15 3.70 -10.89
N CYS A 240 -12.05 2.96 -11.02
CA CYS A 240 -11.72 1.77 -10.27
C CYS A 240 -10.62 2.09 -9.25
N GLY A 241 -10.64 1.41 -8.11
CA GLY A 241 -9.55 1.41 -7.14
C GLY A 241 -8.57 0.27 -7.37
N ASP A 242 -7.99 -0.21 -6.27
CA ASP A 242 -6.97 -1.24 -6.22
C ASP A 242 -7.47 -2.55 -6.83
N VAL A 243 -6.61 -3.26 -7.57
CA VAL A 243 -6.90 -4.56 -8.19
C VAL A 243 -5.96 -5.65 -7.66
N HIS A 244 -4.72 -5.31 -7.28
CA HIS A 244 -3.78 -6.20 -6.61
C HIS A 244 -3.64 -7.60 -7.23
N GLY A 245 -3.41 -7.67 -8.54
CA GLY A 245 -3.17 -8.94 -9.23
C GLY A 245 -4.35 -9.91 -9.21
N GLN A 246 -5.58 -9.45 -8.96
CA GLN A 246 -6.80 -10.25 -9.08
C GLN A 246 -7.36 -10.20 -10.51
N PHE A 247 -6.66 -10.86 -11.45
CA PHE A 247 -6.95 -10.78 -12.88
C PHE A 247 -8.38 -11.23 -13.26
N TYR A 248 -8.91 -12.26 -12.62
CA TYR A 248 -10.24 -12.77 -12.89
C TYR A 248 -11.33 -11.79 -12.44
N ASP A 249 -11.10 -11.07 -11.34
CA ASP A 249 -11.99 -9.99 -10.91
C ASP A 249 -11.87 -8.76 -11.82
N LEU A 250 -10.68 -8.47 -12.35
CA LEU A 250 -10.51 -7.44 -13.39
C LEU A 250 -11.35 -7.77 -14.64
N LEU A 251 -11.35 -9.02 -15.10
CA LEU A 251 -12.23 -9.45 -16.20
C LEU A 251 -13.70 -9.31 -15.83
N ASN A 252 -14.06 -9.61 -14.57
CA ASN A 252 -15.43 -9.43 -14.08
C ASN A 252 -15.88 -7.96 -14.09
N ILE A 253 -15.00 -7.01 -13.75
CA ILE A 253 -15.29 -5.56 -13.91
C ILE A 253 -15.69 -5.27 -15.36
N PHE A 254 -14.90 -5.74 -16.33
CA PHE A 254 -15.20 -5.51 -17.75
C PHE A 254 -16.46 -6.22 -18.22
N LYS A 255 -16.78 -7.39 -17.66
CA LYS A 255 -18.04 -8.09 -17.92
C LYS A 255 -19.25 -7.31 -17.39
N LEU A 256 -19.14 -6.72 -16.20
CA LEU A 256 -20.22 -5.99 -15.54
C LEU A 256 -20.44 -4.59 -16.11
N ASN A 257 -19.37 -3.89 -16.48
CA ASN A 257 -19.40 -2.48 -16.87
C ASN A 257 -19.01 -2.20 -18.33
N GLY A 258 -18.78 -3.27 -19.11
CA GLY A 258 -18.33 -3.21 -20.49
C GLY A 258 -16.81 -3.06 -20.61
N LEU A 259 -16.25 -3.54 -21.73
CA LEU A 259 -14.83 -3.36 -22.03
C LEU A 259 -14.48 -1.88 -22.20
N PRO A 260 -13.22 -1.49 -21.91
CA PRO A 260 -12.74 -0.15 -22.22
C PRO A 260 -12.90 0.18 -23.72
N SER A 261 -13.33 1.41 -23.99
CA SER A 261 -13.44 1.98 -25.33
C SER A 261 -13.44 3.51 -25.25
N GLU A 262 -13.51 4.20 -26.39
CA GLU A 262 -13.68 5.66 -26.41
C GLU A 262 -15.00 6.09 -25.73
N GLU A 263 -16.07 5.30 -25.89
CA GLU A 263 -17.39 5.53 -25.28
C GLU A 263 -17.52 4.98 -23.85
N ASN A 264 -16.53 4.20 -23.39
CA ASN A 264 -16.52 3.59 -22.07
C ASN A 264 -15.14 3.78 -21.40
N PRO A 265 -14.78 5.02 -21.04
CA PRO A 265 -13.50 5.34 -20.45
C PRO A 265 -13.37 4.87 -19.00
N TYR A 266 -12.14 4.53 -18.62
CA TYR A 266 -11.78 4.04 -17.29
C TYR A 266 -10.57 4.78 -16.72
N LEU A 267 -10.56 5.00 -15.42
CA LEU A 267 -9.39 5.31 -14.60
C LEU A 267 -9.19 4.20 -13.57
N PHE A 268 -8.03 3.54 -13.57
CA PHE A 268 -7.60 2.67 -12.47
C PHE A 268 -6.64 3.44 -11.55
N ASN A 269 -7.04 3.57 -10.29
CA ASN A 269 -6.40 4.48 -9.33
C ASN A 269 -5.33 3.78 -8.48
N GLY A 270 -4.29 3.25 -9.15
CA GLY A 270 -3.12 2.62 -8.54
C GLY A 270 -3.35 1.20 -8.02
N ASP A 271 -2.27 0.59 -7.54
CA ASP A 271 -2.23 -0.73 -6.91
C ASP A 271 -2.81 -1.84 -7.80
N PHE A 272 -2.19 -1.96 -8.97
CA PHE A 272 -2.55 -2.95 -9.98
C PHE A 272 -1.96 -4.33 -9.66
N VAL A 273 -0.80 -4.33 -8.99
CA VAL A 273 0.08 -5.47 -8.77
C VAL A 273 0.25 -5.77 -7.28
N ASP A 274 1.06 -6.78 -6.99
CA ASP A 274 1.34 -7.33 -5.66
C ASP A 274 0.13 -8.00 -5.02
N ARG A 275 0.42 -8.82 -3.99
CA ARG A 275 -0.54 -9.60 -3.20
C ARG A 275 -1.21 -10.72 -3.98
N GLY A 276 -1.98 -10.41 -5.02
CA GLY A 276 -2.54 -11.42 -5.92
C GLY A 276 -1.46 -12.10 -6.78
N ALA A 277 -1.76 -13.31 -7.22
CA ALA A 277 -0.82 -14.15 -7.99
C ALA A 277 -0.89 -13.96 -9.52
N PHE A 278 -1.72 -13.01 -9.99
CA PHE A 278 -1.93 -12.72 -11.41
C PHE A 278 -1.65 -11.24 -11.72
N SER A 279 -0.62 -10.68 -11.09
CA SER A 279 -0.23 -9.27 -11.26
C SER A 279 0.28 -8.98 -12.67
N VAL A 280 1.00 -9.93 -13.26
CA VAL A 280 1.52 -9.83 -14.64
C VAL A 280 0.38 -9.73 -15.64
N GLU A 281 -0.66 -10.56 -15.50
CA GLU A 281 -1.83 -10.56 -16.37
C GLU A 281 -2.62 -9.25 -16.24
N CYS A 282 -2.79 -8.76 -15.00
CA CYS A 282 -3.41 -7.46 -14.73
C CYS A 282 -2.66 -6.33 -15.43
N ILE A 283 -1.36 -6.18 -15.17
CA ILE A 283 -0.60 -5.03 -15.68
C ILE A 283 -0.45 -5.06 -17.21
N ILE A 284 -0.26 -6.24 -17.82
CA ILE A 284 -0.21 -6.38 -19.28
C ILE A 284 -1.57 -5.98 -19.89
N THR A 285 -2.67 -6.38 -19.27
CA THR A 285 -4.03 -6.03 -19.73
C THR A 285 -4.30 -4.53 -19.63
N LEU A 286 -3.97 -3.91 -18.49
CA LEU A 286 -4.13 -2.47 -18.27
C LEU A 286 -3.26 -1.66 -19.24
N PHE A 287 -2.01 -2.08 -19.47
CA PHE A 287 -1.14 -1.48 -20.46
C PHE A 287 -1.65 -1.67 -21.89
N GLY A 288 -2.18 -2.85 -22.22
CA GLY A 288 -2.83 -3.10 -23.50
C GLY A 288 -3.97 -2.11 -23.78
N PHE A 289 -4.88 -1.92 -22.82
CA PHE A 289 -5.95 -0.93 -22.97
C PHE A 289 -5.46 0.52 -22.97
N LYS A 290 -4.38 0.85 -22.23
CA LYS A 290 -3.76 2.17 -22.30
C LYS A 290 -3.16 2.46 -23.68
N LEU A 291 -2.56 1.47 -24.34
CA LEU A 291 -2.06 1.59 -25.71
C LEU A 291 -3.19 1.68 -26.73
N LEU A 292 -4.27 0.92 -26.53
CA LEU A 292 -5.41 0.89 -27.43
C LEU A 292 -6.24 2.19 -27.35
N TYR A 293 -6.44 2.71 -26.15
CA TYR A 293 -7.27 3.90 -25.89
C TYR A 293 -6.53 4.95 -25.04
N PRO A 294 -5.45 5.55 -25.56
CA PRO A 294 -4.55 6.38 -24.76
C PRO A 294 -5.20 7.64 -24.16
N LYS A 295 -6.31 8.11 -24.75
CA LYS A 295 -7.09 9.27 -24.29
C LYS A 295 -8.32 8.91 -23.45
N HIS A 296 -8.64 7.62 -23.31
CA HIS A 296 -9.87 7.15 -22.64
C HIS A 296 -9.59 6.08 -21.58
N PHE A 297 -8.37 5.58 -21.47
CA PHE A 297 -7.92 4.68 -20.43
C PHE A 297 -6.78 5.33 -19.63
N PHE A 298 -6.97 5.45 -18.32
CA PHE A 298 -6.10 6.21 -17.43
C PHE A 298 -5.61 5.33 -16.28
N LEU A 299 -4.36 5.57 -15.87
CA LEU A 299 -3.66 4.82 -14.84
C LEU A 299 -3.00 5.81 -13.89
N ALA A 300 -3.35 5.77 -12.61
CA ALA A 300 -2.63 6.50 -11.57
C ALA A 300 -1.61 5.58 -10.91
N ARG A 301 -0.53 6.15 -10.36
CA ARG A 301 0.43 5.41 -9.55
C ARG A 301 -0.16 5.15 -8.16
N GLY A 302 -0.11 3.91 -7.69
CA GLY A 302 -0.33 3.55 -6.29
C GLY A 302 0.99 3.33 -5.54
N ASN A 303 0.91 3.02 -4.24
CA ASN A 303 2.12 2.75 -3.47
C ASN A 303 2.76 1.42 -3.87
N HIS A 304 1.98 0.46 -4.39
CA HIS A 304 2.49 -0.81 -4.88
C HIS A 304 3.17 -0.73 -6.26
N GLU A 305 3.07 0.38 -6.99
CA GLU A 305 3.93 0.64 -8.15
C GLU A 305 5.29 1.26 -7.72
N SER A 306 5.93 0.61 -6.74
CA SER A 306 7.24 0.99 -6.18
C SER A 306 8.12 -0.24 -5.89
N ILE A 307 9.44 -0.05 -6.01
CA ILE A 307 10.40 -1.16 -5.94
C ILE A 307 10.34 -1.90 -4.61
N ILE A 308 10.22 -1.18 -3.49
CA ILE A 308 10.21 -1.80 -2.15
C ILE A 308 8.97 -2.68 -2.00
N MET A 309 7.80 -2.19 -2.43
CA MET A 309 6.58 -2.98 -2.36
C MET A 309 6.67 -4.23 -3.25
N ASN A 310 7.14 -4.09 -4.49
CA ASN A 310 7.22 -5.22 -5.42
C ASN A 310 8.19 -6.32 -4.99
N GLN A 311 9.30 -5.95 -4.34
CA GLN A 311 10.27 -6.90 -3.78
C GLN A 311 9.70 -7.68 -2.59
N MET A 312 8.73 -7.10 -1.89
CA MET A 312 8.16 -7.64 -0.66
C MET A 312 6.88 -8.44 -0.93
N TYR A 313 6.01 -7.93 -1.81
CA TYR A 313 4.62 -8.36 -1.93
C TYR A 313 4.29 -9.13 -3.21
N GLY A 314 5.31 -9.50 -3.99
CA GLY A 314 5.24 -10.61 -4.94
C GLY A 314 5.44 -10.26 -6.40
N PHE A 315 5.23 -9.01 -6.83
CA PHE A 315 5.34 -8.67 -8.24
C PHE A 315 6.75 -8.90 -8.81
N GLU A 316 7.81 -8.59 -8.04
CA GLU A 316 9.19 -8.91 -8.48
C GLU A 316 9.36 -10.41 -8.71
N GLY A 317 8.92 -11.22 -7.75
CA GLY A 317 9.03 -12.68 -7.84
C GLY A 317 8.20 -13.24 -8.99
N GLU A 318 7.00 -12.68 -9.22
CA GLU A 318 6.10 -13.11 -10.28
C GLU A 318 6.69 -12.81 -11.66
N VAL A 319 7.21 -11.61 -11.88
CA VAL A 319 7.86 -11.24 -13.14
C VAL A 319 9.10 -12.09 -13.39
N LYS A 320 9.91 -12.36 -12.37
CA LYS A 320 11.09 -13.23 -12.50
C LYS A 320 10.73 -14.69 -12.79
N ALA A 321 9.62 -15.17 -12.24
CA ALA A 321 9.14 -16.53 -12.48
C ALA A 321 8.53 -16.70 -13.88
N LYS A 322 7.79 -15.70 -14.37
CA LYS A 322 7.10 -15.74 -15.67
C LYS A 322 7.98 -15.25 -16.84
N TYR A 323 8.95 -14.37 -16.58
CA TYR A 323 9.83 -13.77 -17.57
C TYR A 323 11.29 -13.72 -17.10
N THR A 324 11.86 -12.51 -16.90
CA THR A 324 13.28 -12.31 -16.58
C THR A 324 13.47 -11.17 -15.58
N PRO A 325 14.59 -11.14 -14.84
CA PRO A 325 14.94 -10.01 -13.95
C PRO A 325 15.00 -8.65 -14.66
N GLU A 326 15.45 -8.62 -15.92
CA GLU A 326 15.56 -7.40 -16.73
C GLU A 326 14.17 -6.83 -17.06
N MET A 327 13.18 -7.72 -17.29
CA MET A 327 11.78 -7.31 -17.46
C MET A 327 11.24 -6.60 -16.21
N PHE A 328 11.58 -7.09 -15.01
CA PHE A 328 11.17 -6.45 -13.76
C PHE A 328 11.81 -5.06 -13.58
N GLN A 329 13.09 -4.92 -13.94
CA GLN A 329 13.74 -3.62 -13.93
C GLN A 329 13.05 -2.65 -14.88
N LEU A 330 12.65 -3.10 -16.07
CA LEU A 330 11.90 -2.28 -17.02
C LEU A 330 10.53 -1.86 -16.46
N PHE A 331 9.76 -2.77 -15.85
CA PHE A 331 8.52 -2.40 -15.15
C PHE A 331 8.77 -1.34 -14.07
N THR A 332 9.82 -1.51 -13.27
CA THR A 332 10.21 -0.56 -12.22
C THR A 332 10.52 0.83 -12.79
N GLU A 333 11.19 0.90 -13.94
CA GLU A 333 11.43 2.16 -14.65
C GLU A 333 10.11 2.79 -15.13
N VAL A 334 9.24 2.01 -15.78
CA VAL A 334 7.96 2.50 -16.31
C VAL A 334 7.02 2.99 -15.21
N PHE A 335 6.96 2.30 -14.07
CA PHE A 335 6.15 2.73 -12.92
C PHE A 335 6.55 4.10 -12.39
N ASN A 336 7.80 4.54 -12.56
CA ASN A 336 8.21 5.90 -12.19
C ASN A 336 7.58 7.00 -13.05
N TYR A 337 7.07 6.67 -14.24
CA TYR A 337 6.43 7.64 -15.14
C TYR A 337 4.92 7.72 -14.98
N LEU A 338 4.29 6.81 -14.22
CA LEU A 338 2.85 6.86 -13.95
C LEU A 338 2.47 8.21 -13.30
N PRO A 339 1.41 8.90 -13.78
CA PRO A 339 0.86 10.08 -13.13
C PRO A 339 0.49 9.82 -11.67
N LEU A 340 0.66 10.80 -10.80
CA LEU A 340 0.36 10.65 -9.37
C LEU A 340 -1.09 10.98 -9.04
N ALA A 341 -1.77 11.73 -9.90
CA ALA A 341 -3.12 12.20 -9.65
C ALA A 341 -3.85 12.51 -10.97
N HIS A 342 -5.18 12.55 -10.89
CA HIS A 342 -6.05 12.98 -11.98
C HIS A 342 -7.05 14.03 -11.49
N CYS A 343 -7.44 14.96 -12.35
CA CYS A 343 -8.51 15.92 -12.07
C CYS A 343 -9.58 15.83 -13.15
N ILE A 344 -10.77 15.35 -12.79
CA ILE A 344 -11.88 15.14 -13.71
C ILE A 344 -12.81 16.35 -13.68
N ASN A 345 -13.07 16.92 -14.86
CA ASN A 345 -13.90 18.12 -15.07
C ASN A 345 -13.53 19.30 -14.17
N LYS A 346 -12.28 19.37 -13.69
CA LYS A 346 -11.80 20.36 -12.72
C LYS A 346 -12.60 20.39 -11.40
N LYS A 347 -13.30 19.30 -11.08
CA LYS A 347 -14.20 19.19 -9.92
C LYS A 347 -13.88 17.99 -9.02
N ILE A 348 -13.45 16.88 -9.60
CA ILE A 348 -13.13 15.67 -8.86
C ILE A 348 -11.63 15.47 -8.87
N PHE A 349 -11.00 15.40 -7.71
CA PHE A 349 -9.59 15.08 -7.59
C PHE A 349 -9.41 13.61 -7.21
N VAL A 350 -8.71 12.86 -8.05
CA VAL A 350 -8.51 11.41 -7.89
C VAL A 350 -7.04 11.12 -7.59
N ILE A 351 -6.80 10.45 -6.47
CA ILE A 351 -5.47 10.12 -5.95
C ILE A 351 -5.49 8.75 -5.29
N HIS A 352 -4.39 7.99 -5.32
CA HIS A 352 -4.41 6.65 -4.72
C HIS A 352 -4.54 6.72 -3.19
N GLY A 353 -3.58 7.38 -2.53
CA GLY A 353 -3.49 7.56 -1.09
C GLY A 353 -4.38 8.69 -0.58
N GLY A 354 -3.81 9.87 -0.33
CA GLY A 354 -4.55 10.91 0.39
C GLY A 354 -3.98 12.32 0.31
N LEU A 355 -4.49 13.17 1.20
CA LEU A 355 -4.11 14.57 1.26
C LEU A 355 -2.84 14.79 2.11
N PHE A 356 -2.51 16.07 2.29
CA PHE A 356 -1.18 16.53 2.63
C PHE A 356 -1.02 16.96 4.08
N SER A 357 0.23 16.92 4.55
CA SER A 357 0.63 17.46 5.86
C SER A 357 0.54 18.98 5.96
N LYS A 358 0.55 19.68 4.81
CA LYS A 358 0.43 21.14 4.70
C LYS A 358 -0.93 21.56 4.17
N ASP A 359 -1.38 22.76 4.56
CA ASP A 359 -2.72 23.26 4.24
C ASP A 359 -2.81 24.05 2.93
N ASP A 360 -1.69 24.58 2.45
CA ASP A 360 -1.58 25.49 1.31
C ASP A 360 -1.25 24.79 -0.01
N ILE A 361 -1.40 23.46 -0.07
CA ILE A 361 -1.08 22.67 -1.25
C ILE A 361 -2.13 22.87 -2.34
N THR A 362 -1.67 23.30 -3.51
CA THR A 362 -2.47 23.51 -4.70
C THR A 362 -2.30 22.39 -5.73
N LEU A 363 -3.21 22.33 -6.71
CA LEU A 363 -3.03 21.48 -7.89
C LEU A 363 -1.73 21.78 -8.65
N GLN A 364 -1.26 23.03 -8.63
CA GLN A 364 -0.01 23.41 -9.28
C GLN A 364 1.22 22.82 -8.57
N ASP A 365 1.20 22.73 -7.24
CA ASP A 365 2.26 22.08 -6.47
C ASP A 365 2.36 20.60 -6.82
N ILE A 366 1.22 19.94 -7.04
CA ILE A 366 1.15 18.54 -7.48
C ILE A 366 1.70 18.39 -8.91
N CYS A 367 1.33 19.28 -9.83
CA CYS A 367 1.89 19.32 -11.19
C CYS A 367 3.42 19.44 -11.21
N ALA A 368 3.99 20.20 -10.26
CA ALA A 368 5.42 20.48 -10.17
C ALA A 368 6.24 19.34 -9.56
N ILE A 369 5.62 18.27 -9.05
CA ILE A 369 6.35 17.13 -8.49
C ILE A 369 7.14 16.41 -9.59
N ASP A 370 8.46 16.33 -9.42
CA ASP A 370 9.30 15.39 -10.15
C ASP A 370 9.01 13.96 -9.67
N ARG A 371 8.18 13.28 -10.45
CA ARG A 371 7.68 11.93 -10.16
C ARG A 371 8.59 10.82 -10.65
N VAL A 372 9.58 11.10 -11.49
CA VAL A 372 10.40 10.09 -12.20
C VAL A 372 11.49 9.53 -11.29
N ARG A 373 11.04 8.93 -10.19
CA ARG A 373 11.85 8.37 -9.11
C ARG A 373 11.01 7.42 -8.28
N GLN A 374 11.68 6.66 -7.41
CA GLN A 374 11.00 5.97 -6.32
C GLN A 374 10.47 6.98 -5.29
N PRO A 375 9.30 6.74 -4.69
CA PRO A 375 8.79 7.60 -3.63
C PRO A 375 9.77 7.63 -2.45
N SER A 376 9.98 8.81 -1.88
CA SER A 376 10.70 8.99 -0.61
C SER A 376 9.79 8.66 0.59
N ASP A 377 10.38 8.58 1.79
CA ASP A 377 9.62 8.41 3.03
C ASP A 377 8.76 9.64 3.38
N GLU A 378 9.08 10.81 2.81
CA GLU A 378 8.46 12.11 3.11
C GLU A 378 8.14 12.91 1.83
N GLY A 379 7.33 13.95 2.00
CA GLY A 379 6.97 14.92 0.96
C GLY A 379 5.69 14.59 0.20
N LEU A 380 5.29 15.49 -0.70
CA LEU A 380 3.98 15.42 -1.38
C LEU A 380 3.76 14.12 -2.15
N MET A 381 4.79 13.60 -2.81
CA MET A 381 4.72 12.32 -3.53
C MET A 381 4.45 11.15 -2.58
N ALA A 382 5.03 11.15 -1.38
CA ALA A 382 4.78 10.10 -0.39
C ALA A 382 3.34 10.20 0.14
N GLU A 383 2.89 11.41 0.46
CA GLU A 383 1.54 11.66 1.00
C GLU A 383 0.44 11.31 -0.01
N LEU A 384 0.63 11.63 -1.30
CA LEU A 384 -0.28 11.25 -2.39
C LEU A 384 -0.50 9.73 -2.49
N LEU A 385 0.51 8.94 -2.14
CA LEU A 385 0.49 7.48 -2.29
C LEU A 385 0.13 6.76 -0.98
N TRP A 386 0.32 7.38 0.20
CA TRP A 386 0.26 6.67 1.49
C TRP A 386 -0.69 7.26 2.53
N SER A 387 -1.17 8.50 2.37
CA SER A 387 -2.01 9.14 3.39
C SER A 387 -3.41 8.52 3.42
N ASP A 388 -4.02 8.45 4.60
CA ASP A 388 -5.37 7.93 4.83
C ASP A 388 -6.31 8.98 5.46
N PRO A 389 -7.61 8.97 5.18
CA PRO A 389 -8.57 9.77 5.93
C PRO A 389 -8.72 9.30 7.39
N GLN A 390 -9.12 10.20 8.28
CA GLN A 390 -9.51 9.89 9.67
C GLN A 390 -10.82 10.61 10.03
N THR A 391 -11.55 10.10 11.02
CA THR A 391 -12.86 10.64 11.38
C THR A 391 -12.78 11.98 12.11
N GLN A 392 -11.75 12.17 12.93
CA GLN A 392 -11.51 13.36 13.73
C GLN A 392 -10.80 14.46 12.95
N ASN A 393 -11.09 15.72 13.27
CA ASN A 393 -10.41 16.88 12.69
C ASN A 393 -8.91 16.86 12.95
N GLY A 394 -8.16 17.56 12.09
CA GLY A 394 -6.73 17.74 12.19
C GLY A 394 -5.95 16.66 11.45
N ARG A 395 -4.71 16.42 11.89
CA ARG A 395 -3.79 15.44 11.32
C ARG A 395 -3.21 14.57 12.41
N CYS A 396 -2.93 13.32 12.09
CA CYS A 396 -2.21 12.39 12.96
C CYS A 396 -1.13 11.65 12.17
N GLU A 397 -0.18 11.04 12.89
CA GLU A 397 0.79 10.14 12.27
C GLU A 397 0.07 8.97 11.60
N SER A 398 0.55 8.57 10.42
CA SER A 398 -0.04 7.45 9.69
C SER A 398 0.09 6.14 10.48
N LYS A 399 -1.01 5.40 10.58
CA LYS A 399 -1.01 4.01 11.06
C LYS A 399 -0.06 3.12 10.26
N ARG A 400 0.24 3.49 9.02
CA ARG A 400 1.16 2.79 8.11
C ARG A 400 2.61 3.15 8.32
N GLY A 401 2.92 4.26 9.01
CA GLY A 401 4.28 4.77 9.23
C GLY A 401 4.88 5.53 8.04
N LEU A 402 4.08 5.72 6.98
CA LEU A 402 4.36 6.56 5.82
C LEU A 402 3.10 7.39 5.50
N GLY A 403 3.29 8.62 5.04
CA GLY A 403 2.20 9.59 4.88
C GLY A 403 1.61 10.06 6.22
N ILE A 404 0.38 10.57 6.18
CA ILE A 404 -0.35 11.06 7.35
C ILE A 404 -1.78 10.53 7.41
N GLN A 405 -2.43 10.70 8.56
CA GLN A 405 -3.88 10.69 8.62
C GLN A 405 -4.42 12.12 8.57
N PHE A 406 -5.49 12.37 7.80
CA PHE A 406 -6.07 13.71 7.63
C PHE A 406 -7.58 13.71 7.88
N GLY A 407 -8.05 14.69 8.64
CA GLY A 407 -9.46 14.83 9.03
C GLY A 407 -10.34 15.54 7.99
N PRO A 408 -11.66 15.63 8.26
CA PRO A 408 -12.61 16.26 7.36
C PRO A 408 -12.35 17.76 7.15
N ASP A 409 -11.80 18.46 8.14
CA ASP A 409 -11.41 19.86 8.01
C ASP A 409 -10.26 20.07 7.02
N ILE A 410 -9.34 19.10 6.89
CA ILE A 410 -8.26 19.13 5.90
C ILE A 410 -8.82 18.98 4.50
N THR A 411 -9.72 18.00 4.31
CA THR A 411 -10.41 17.79 3.03
C THR A 411 -11.20 19.01 2.60
N GLU A 412 -11.97 19.61 3.52
CA GLU A 412 -12.73 20.82 3.23
C GLU A 412 -11.83 21.97 2.75
N ARG A 413 -10.72 22.22 3.45
CA ARG A 413 -9.79 23.29 3.09
C ARG A 413 -9.14 23.07 1.73
N PHE A 414 -8.66 21.86 1.46
CA PHE A 414 -8.04 21.53 0.17
C PHE A 414 -9.01 21.69 -1.00
N LEU A 415 -10.24 21.19 -0.84
CA LEU A 415 -11.27 21.29 -1.87
C LEU A 415 -11.63 22.75 -2.15
N LYS A 416 -11.84 23.55 -1.09
CA LYS A 416 -12.15 24.98 -1.22
C LYS A 416 -11.02 25.76 -1.89
N LEU A 417 -9.78 25.51 -1.48
CA LEU A 417 -8.59 26.16 -2.04
C LEU A 417 -8.45 25.91 -3.55
N ASN A 418 -8.77 24.70 -3.99
CA ASN A 418 -8.57 24.25 -5.37
C ASN A 418 -9.86 24.26 -6.22
N ASN A 419 -10.97 24.80 -5.69
CA ASN A 419 -12.28 24.85 -6.37
C ASN A 419 -12.82 23.47 -6.82
N LEU A 420 -12.62 22.46 -5.96
CA LEU A 420 -13.06 21.08 -6.16
C LEU A 420 -14.30 20.77 -5.32
N GLU A 421 -15.02 19.70 -5.68
CA GLU A 421 -16.23 19.26 -4.98
C GLU A 421 -15.98 18.13 -3.99
N TYR A 422 -15.21 17.12 -4.41
CA TYR A 422 -14.81 16.00 -3.58
C TYR A 422 -13.54 15.33 -4.12
N ILE A 423 -12.93 14.49 -3.27
CA ILE A 423 -11.82 13.61 -3.67
C ILE A 423 -12.29 12.17 -3.78
N VAL A 424 -11.73 11.43 -4.74
CA VAL A 424 -11.82 9.97 -4.81
C VAL A 424 -10.45 9.39 -4.56
N ARG A 425 -10.39 8.41 -3.67
CA ARG A 425 -9.17 7.68 -3.34
C ARG A 425 -9.40 6.19 -3.18
N SER A 426 -8.33 5.42 -3.02
CA SER A 426 -8.40 3.96 -2.95
C SER A 426 -7.69 3.41 -1.70
N HIS A 427 -6.60 2.62 -1.81
CA HIS A 427 -5.58 2.33 -0.78
C HIS A 427 -6.04 1.65 0.55
N GLU A 428 -7.33 1.67 0.85
CA GLU A 428 -7.94 1.03 2.02
C GLU A 428 -9.08 0.14 1.57
N LEU A 429 -8.99 -1.13 1.97
CA LEU A 429 -10.09 -2.08 1.86
C LEU A 429 -11.32 -1.56 2.58
N LYS A 430 -12.48 -1.66 1.92
CA LYS A 430 -13.80 -1.36 2.49
C LYS A 430 -14.73 -2.55 2.29
N GLN A 431 -15.55 -2.86 3.28
CA GLN A 431 -16.38 -4.07 3.27
C GLN A 431 -17.36 -4.13 2.08
N GLN A 432 -17.92 -2.99 1.65
CA GLN A 432 -18.79 -2.90 0.48
C GLN A 432 -18.04 -2.47 -0.80
N GLY A 433 -16.71 -2.43 -0.77
CA GLY A 433 -15.87 -1.93 -1.86
C GLY A 433 -15.78 -0.40 -1.94
N TYR A 434 -16.54 0.34 -1.14
CA TYR A 434 -16.44 1.80 -1.07
C TYR A 434 -16.82 2.32 0.33
N ASP A 435 -16.49 3.59 0.58
CA ASP A 435 -16.86 4.31 1.80
C ASP A 435 -16.97 5.82 1.54
N LEU A 436 -17.87 6.48 2.27
CA LEU A 436 -18.19 7.91 2.12
C LEU A 436 -17.72 8.70 3.34
N GLY A 437 -16.43 9.02 3.37
CA GLY A 437 -15.80 9.79 4.43
C GLY A 437 -16.02 11.30 4.31
N HIS A 438 -15.74 12.01 5.41
CA HIS A 438 -15.66 13.47 5.48
C HIS A 438 -16.87 14.19 4.88
N ASN A 439 -18.07 13.88 5.37
CA ASN A 439 -19.33 14.44 4.84
C ASN A 439 -19.50 14.20 3.33
N ARG A 440 -19.12 13.00 2.86
CA ARG A 440 -19.13 12.57 1.44
C ARG A 440 -18.13 13.31 0.54
N LYS A 441 -17.19 14.07 1.10
CA LYS A 441 -16.16 14.78 0.34
C LYS A 441 -14.85 14.00 0.17
N CYS A 442 -14.68 12.90 0.91
CA CYS A 442 -13.56 11.97 0.74
C CYS A 442 -14.10 10.57 0.51
N ILE A 443 -14.08 10.12 -0.75
CA ILE A 443 -14.66 8.85 -1.16
C ILE A 443 -13.55 7.82 -1.31
N THR A 444 -13.67 6.68 -0.65
CA THR A 444 -12.79 5.53 -0.88
C THR A 444 -13.47 4.55 -1.84
N VAL A 445 -12.77 4.06 -2.86
CA VAL A 445 -13.18 2.97 -3.75
C VAL A 445 -12.09 1.90 -3.81
N PHE A 446 -12.48 0.63 -3.74
CA PHE A 446 -11.56 -0.51 -3.70
C PHE A 446 -12.12 -1.62 -4.60
N SER A 447 -11.34 -2.07 -5.58
CA SER A 447 -11.82 -2.92 -6.68
C SER A 447 -11.32 -4.38 -6.60
N ALA A 448 -10.71 -4.78 -5.48
CA ALA A 448 -10.28 -6.15 -5.21
C ALA A 448 -11.28 -6.84 -4.23
N PRO A 449 -12.31 -7.54 -4.73
CA PRO A 449 -13.24 -8.28 -3.87
C PRO A 449 -12.55 -9.49 -3.22
N ASN A 450 -13.04 -9.92 -2.05
CA ASN A 450 -12.45 -10.99 -1.25
C ASN A 450 -10.91 -10.90 -1.19
N TYR A 451 -10.41 -9.73 -0.83
CA TYR A 451 -8.99 -9.40 -0.94
C TYR A 451 -8.11 -10.47 -0.31
N CYS A 452 -7.07 -10.89 -1.03
CA CYS A 452 -6.15 -11.96 -0.62
C CYS A 452 -6.87 -13.25 -0.19
N ASP A 453 -7.99 -13.58 -0.86
CA ASP A 453 -8.82 -14.76 -0.67
C ASP A 453 -9.39 -14.98 0.74
N THR A 454 -9.28 -13.99 1.62
CA THR A 454 -9.51 -14.15 3.07
C THR A 454 -10.41 -13.08 3.67
N MET A 455 -10.45 -11.87 3.08
CA MET A 455 -11.11 -10.73 3.72
C MET A 455 -12.64 -10.71 3.55
N GLY A 456 -13.19 -11.39 2.54
CA GLY A 456 -14.64 -11.48 2.31
C GLY A 456 -15.34 -10.15 1.96
N ASN A 457 -14.59 -9.09 1.66
CA ASN A 457 -15.14 -7.81 1.22
C ASN A 457 -15.71 -7.87 -0.20
N LYS A 458 -16.59 -6.94 -0.55
CA LYS A 458 -16.91 -6.68 -1.96
C LYS A 458 -15.86 -5.77 -2.60
N GLY A 459 -15.76 -5.83 -3.92
CA GLY A 459 -15.12 -4.80 -4.74
C GLY A 459 -16.18 -3.80 -5.19
N ALA A 460 -15.76 -2.61 -5.60
CA ALA A 460 -16.64 -1.64 -6.24
C ALA A 460 -15.90 -0.81 -7.31
N PHE A 461 -16.68 -0.21 -8.20
CA PHE A 461 -16.24 0.87 -9.08
C PHE A 461 -17.27 2.02 -9.04
N ILE A 462 -16.83 3.23 -9.37
CA ILE A 462 -17.66 4.44 -9.43
C ILE A 462 -17.95 4.76 -10.89
N THR A 463 -19.18 5.17 -11.18
CA THR A 463 -19.57 5.77 -12.45
C THR A 463 -20.11 7.18 -12.25
N ILE A 464 -19.79 8.08 -13.17
CA ILE A 464 -20.32 9.44 -13.27
C ILE A 464 -20.70 9.74 -14.73
N THR A 465 -21.45 10.82 -14.98
CA THR A 465 -21.53 11.43 -16.32
C THR A 465 -20.97 12.84 -16.30
N GLY A 466 -20.60 13.39 -17.47
CA GLY A 466 -19.99 14.72 -17.53
C GLY A 466 -20.87 15.84 -16.96
N ASP A 467 -22.19 15.70 -17.07
CA ASP A 467 -23.24 16.61 -16.61
C ASP A 467 -23.77 16.30 -15.19
N ASP A 468 -23.58 15.07 -14.70
CA ASP A 468 -23.91 14.65 -13.34
C ASP A 468 -22.70 13.92 -12.73
N ILE A 469 -21.86 14.71 -12.06
CA ILE A 469 -20.68 14.22 -11.36
C ILE A 469 -21.00 13.59 -9.99
N THR A 470 -22.28 13.30 -9.70
CA THR A 470 -22.64 12.54 -8.50
C THR A 470 -22.11 11.10 -8.62
N PRO A 471 -21.30 10.62 -7.66
CA PRO A 471 -20.71 9.28 -7.74
C PRO A 471 -21.77 8.18 -7.58
N LYS A 472 -21.88 7.29 -8.58
CA LYS A 472 -22.74 6.11 -8.55
C LYS A 472 -21.89 4.86 -8.35
N PHE A 473 -22.15 4.13 -7.26
CA PHE A 473 -21.35 2.98 -6.85
C PHE A 473 -21.97 1.68 -7.35
N THR A 474 -21.14 0.80 -7.91
CA THR A 474 -21.52 -0.58 -8.24
C THR A 474 -20.60 -1.52 -7.48
N SER A 475 -21.14 -2.22 -6.47
CA SER A 475 -20.42 -3.25 -5.72
C SER A 475 -20.59 -4.63 -6.35
N TYR A 476 -19.55 -5.47 -6.29
CA TYR A 476 -19.55 -6.83 -6.82
C TYR A 476 -18.77 -7.79 -5.91
N ALA A 477 -19.13 -9.07 -5.98
CA ALA A 477 -18.45 -10.15 -5.26
C ALA A 477 -17.26 -10.68 -6.09
N ALA A 478 -16.37 -11.41 -5.42
CA ALA A 478 -15.24 -12.07 -6.06
C ALA A 478 -15.72 -13.20 -6.98
N VAL A 479 -14.97 -13.45 -8.05
CA VAL A 479 -15.21 -14.59 -8.95
C VAL A 479 -14.18 -15.70 -8.73
N PRO A 480 -14.50 -16.96 -9.09
CA PRO A 480 -13.52 -18.04 -9.04
C PRO A 480 -12.30 -17.74 -9.91
N HIS A 481 -11.12 -18.13 -9.42
CA HIS A 481 -9.86 -18.11 -10.15
C HIS A 481 -9.12 -19.44 -9.97
N PRO A 482 -8.11 -19.76 -10.82
CA PRO A 482 -7.29 -20.96 -10.66
C PRO A 482 -6.56 -21.00 -9.32
N THR A 483 -6.15 -22.21 -8.93
CA THR A 483 -5.45 -22.47 -7.67
C THR A 483 -4.06 -21.84 -7.67
N ALA A 484 -3.99 -20.59 -7.22
CA ALA A 484 -2.76 -19.85 -6.97
C ALA A 484 -2.95 -19.06 -5.66
N ARG A 485 -2.11 -19.35 -4.66
CA ARG A 485 -2.23 -18.70 -3.35
C ARG A 485 -1.78 -17.23 -3.45
N PRO A 486 -2.47 -16.28 -2.79
CA PRO A 486 -1.95 -14.93 -2.62
C PRO A 486 -0.53 -14.97 -2.07
N MET A 487 0.30 -14.03 -2.48
CA MET A 487 1.70 -13.89 -2.07
C MET A 487 2.59 -15.09 -2.42
N MET A 488 2.19 -15.99 -3.33
CA MET A 488 2.99 -17.18 -3.66
C MET A 488 4.39 -16.85 -4.22
N TYR A 489 4.53 -15.69 -4.87
CA TYR A 489 5.78 -15.18 -5.41
C TYR A 489 6.50 -14.18 -4.49
N ALA A 490 5.90 -13.84 -3.35
CA ALA A 490 6.52 -12.94 -2.39
C ALA A 490 7.71 -13.58 -1.70
N ASN A 491 8.57 -12.75 -1.12
CA ASN A 491 9.74 -13.23 -0.41
C ASN A 491 9.32 -14.00 0.86
N GLN A 492 9.45 -15.33 0.83
CA GLN A 492 9.04 -16.24 1.92
C GLN A 492 9.97 -16.20 3.15
N SER A 493 10.74 -15.12 3.33
CA SER A 493 11.63 -14.96 4.48
C SER A 493 10.84 -15.06 5.79
N SER A 494 11.43 -15.76 6.78
CA SER A 494 10.82 -15.95 8.10
C SER A 494 10.55 -14.62 8.83
N LEU A 495 11.23 -13.55 8.40
CA LEU A 495 10.99 -12.16 8.81
C LEU A 495 9.57 -11.67 8.49
N PHE A 496 8.95 -12.16 7.43
CA PHE A 496 7.60 -11.76 6.98
C PHE A 496 6.52 -12.74 7.41
N ALA A 497 6.86 -14.04 7.51
CA ALA A 497 5.93 -15.07 7.98
C ALA A 497 5.62 -15.00 9.49
N SER A 498 6.43 -14.28 10.26
CA SER A 498 6.27 -14.12 11.72
C SER A 498 5.69 -12.76 12.16
N MET A 499 5.44 -11.84 11.21
CA MET A 499 4.67 -10.60 11.42
C MET A 499 3.18 -10.91 11.48
#